data_AF-A0A3D4CW62-F1
#
_entry.id   AF-A0A3D4CW62-F1
#
_cell.length_a   1.000
_cell.length_b   1.000
_cell.length_c   1.000
_cell.angle_alpha   90.00
_cell.angle_beta   90.00
_cell.angle_gamma   90.00
#
_symmetry.space_group_name_H-M   'P 1'
#
loop_
_entity.id
_entity.type
_entity.pdbx_description
1 polymer ?
#
loop_
_entity_poly.entity_id
_entity_poly.type
_entity_poly.pdbx_seq_one_letter_code
_entity_poly.pdbx_strand_id
1 'polypeptide(L)'
;MKKPKQLTASIIAALTTSALPALAGDGSNGGDWCRLLTEDLGSPIYSNDDAMLIQAVKFFGRAQVQFASTDIDGVNGVDDSETFDEFRRFRLGTQVQILKHFKLKANANFVSDGKPKGGSRDFGYQSLDVALVSFDAGALLGGGALDGVNVSVGRHKVTMSNEVHTSSKKIKTVERSAVANKVYPARLSGITLEKSKDNFSGTLGVFSTEDTPELSGETDGLALYANGSWELQSGDSLIADFLYNDAHGTPDNEVGLYEWAVALAYLTEKNGWDILLQGTLGDNGDDGAGERGGNFWGFVAMASRDLTDKIEAVVRYS
;
A
#
# COMPACT_ATOMS: atom_id res chain seq x y z
N MET A 1 -10.70 -17.82 28.13
CA MET A 1 -10.65 -16.38 27.76
C MET A 1 -9.62 -16.23 26.66
N LYS A 2 -10.06 -16.13 25.40
CA LYS A 2 -9.16 -15.83 24.27
C LYS A 2 -8.67 -14.39 24.45
N LYS A 3 -7.36 -14.14 24.32
CA LYS A 3 -6.82 -12.77 24.28
C LYS A 3 -7.61 -11.98 23.23
N PRO A 4 -7.98 -10.71 23.50
CA PRO A 4 -8.58 -9.88 22.46
C PRO A 4 -7.67 -9.95 21.24
N LYS A 5 -8.24 -10.26 20.06
CA LYS A 5 -7.53 -10.03 18.81
C LYS A 5 -7.24 -8.55 18.84
N GLN A 6 -5.98 -8.15 19.06
CA GLN A 6 -5.62 -6.80 18.70
C GLN A 6 -6.02 -6.71 17.23
N LEU A 7 -6.98 -5.84 16.91
CA LEU A 7 -6.89 -5.03 15.71
C LEU A 7 -5.55 -4.28 15.83
N THR A 8 -4.44 -5.02 15.67
CA THR A 8 -3.25 -4.47 15.07
C THR A 8 -3.74 -4.10 13.69
N ALA A 9 -4.25 -2.88 13.63
CA ALA A 9 -4.11 -2.00 12.53
C ALA A 9 -2.63 -2.12 12.15
N SER A 10 -2.34 -3.11 11.32
CA SER A 10 -1.03 -3.39 10.75
C SER A 10 -0.86 -2.33 9.65
N ILE A 11 -1.03 -1.06 10.04
CA ILE A 11 -1.04 0.14 9.20
C ILE A 11 0.39 0.50 8.87
N ILE A 12 1.32 0.14 9.74
CA ILE A 12 2.72 0.16 9.40
C ILE A 12 3.04 -1.23 8.87
N ALA A 13 3.19 -1.36 7.55
CA ALA A 13 4.19 -2.28 7.05
C ALA A 13 5.53 -1.75 7.56
N ALA A 14 5.79 -2.01 8.84
CA ALA A 14 6.91 -1.48 9.59
C ALA A 14 8.16 -1.80 8.80
N LEU A 15 8.66 -0.76 8.13
CA LEU A 15 10.03 -0.70 7.67
C LEU A 15 10.97 -0.58 8.86
N THR A 16 10.49 -0.76 10.11
CA THR A 16 11.33 -0.99 11.28
C THR A 16 12.44 -1.95 10.89
N THR A 17 13.66 -1.48 11.11
CA THR A 17 14.91 -2.23 11.16
C THR A 17 14.92 -3.23 12.32
N SER A 18 13.74 -3.59 12.86
CA SER A 18 13.60 -4.74 13.74
C SER A 18 14.14 -5.95 12.99
N ALA A 19 15.20 -6.53 13.54
CA ALA A 19 15.80 -7.78 13.12
C ALA A 19 14.69 -8.74 12.67
N LEU A 20 14.86 -9.29 11.47
CA LEU A 20 14.04 -10.42 11.09
C LEU A 20 14.21 -11.47 12.19
N PRO A 21 13.14 -12.13 12.66
CA PRO A 21 13.32 -13.22 13.60
C PRO A 21 14.29 -14.23 12.95
N ALA A 22 15.43 -14.43 13.60
CA ALA A 22 16.46 -15.36 13.16
C ALA A 22 15.86 -16.76 13.10
N LEU A 23 15.56 -17.22 11.89
CA LEU A 23 15.24 -18.62 11.66
C LEU A 23 16.57 -19.33 11.43
N ALA A 24 17.09 -19.95 12.48
CA ALA A 24 18.08 -21.00 12.36
C ALA A 24 17.44 -22.16 11.59
N GLY A 25 17.92 -22.41 10.37
CA GLY A 25 17.52 -23.51 9.53
C GLY A 25 18.73 -24.07 8.82
N ASP A 26 19.44 -24.96 9.52
CA ASP A 26 20.44 -25.85 8.92
C ASP A 26 19.71 -26.85 8.03
N GLY A 27 20.13 -27.00 6.77
CA GLY A 27 19.60 -28.02 5.87
C GLY A 27 19.40 -27.54 4.44
N SER A 28 20.30 -27.96 3.55
CA SER A 28 20.10 -27.91 2.11
C SER A 28 18.94 -28.81 1.71
N ASN A 29 17.72 -28.29 1.72
CA ASN A 29 16.58 -28.98 1.10
C ASN A 29 16.56 -28.67 -0.39
N GLY A 30 16.95 -29.66 -1.19
CA GLY A 30 16.83 -29.61 -2.64
C GLY A 30 15.37 -29.37 -3.06
N GLY A 31 15.04 -28.13 -3.37
CA GLY A 31 13.97 -27.75 -4.31
C GLY A 31 12.57 -28.30 -4.04
N ASP A 32 12.07 -28.27 -2.80
CA ASP A 32 10.63 -28.45 -2.56
C ASP A 32 9.88 -27.16 -2.94
N TRP A 33 9.59 -27.03 -4.24
CA TRP A 33 8.88 -25.88 -4.79
C TRP A 33 7.45 -25.73 -4.24
N CYS A 34 6.80 -26.81 -3.81
CA CYS A 34 5.48 -26.74 -3.21
C CYS A 34 5.55 -26.04 -1.87
N ARG A 35 6.45 -26.50 -0.98
CA ARG A 35 6.69 -25.85 0.31
C ARG A 35 7.17 -24.41 0.13
N LEU A 36 8.03 -24.15 -0.84
CA LEU A 36 8.45 -22.79 -1.17
C LEU A 36 7.24 -21.90 -1.50
N LEU A 37 6.29 -22.37 -2.31
CA LEU A 37 5.13 -21.58 -2.74
C LEU A 37 4.04 -21.47 -1.67
N THR A 38 3.89 -22.44 -0.77
CA THR A 38 2.79 -22.49 0.21
C THR A 38 3.19 -22.04 1.62
N GLU A 39 4.43 -22.29 2.05
CA GLU A 39 4.87 -22.08 3.43
C GLU A 39 6.01 -21.05 3.51
N ASP A 40 7.01 -21.14 2.62
CA ASP A 40 8.23 -20.34 2.74
C ASP A 40 8.16 -19.02 1.93
N LEU A 41 7.18 -18.84 1.02
CA LEU A 41 7.03 -17.63 0.22
C LEU A 41 6.67 -16.44 1.13
N GLY A 42 7.57 -15.48 1.21
CA GLY A 42 7.45 -14.36 2.16
C GLY A 42 8.21 -14.57 3.47
N SER A 43 8.91 -15.68 3.64
CA SER A 43 9.92 -15.89 4.69
C SER A 43 11.33 -15.65 4.13
N PRO A 44 12.33 -15.29 4.96
CA PRO A 44 13.72 -15.24 4.51
C PRO A 44 14.18 -16.63 4.06
N ILE A 45 14.74 -16.71 2.84
CA ILE A 45 15.40 -17.92 2.33
C ILE A 45 16.87 -17.99 2.76
N TYR A 46 17.40 -16.87 3.24
CA TYR A 46 18.72 -16.73 3.83
C TYR A 46 18.62 -15.72 4.97
N SER A 47 19.25 -16.04 6.10
CA SER A 47 19.39 -15.14 7.25
C SER A 47 20.70 -15.46 7.98
N ASN A 48 21.55 -14.46 8.18
CA ASN A 48 22.75 -14.52 9.00
C ASN A 48 23.10 -13.11 9.49
N ASP A 49 22.77 -12.82 10.74
CA ASP A 49 22.96 -11.49 11.33
C ASP A 49 24.44 -11.13 11.54
N ASP A 50 25.31 -12.15 11.63
CA ASP A 50 26.76 -11.98 11.78
C ASP A 50 27.47 -11.70 10.45
N ALA A 51 26.82 -11.99 9.31
CA ALA A 51 27.39 -11.72 8.00
C ALA A 51 27.65 -10.23 7.81
N MET A 52 28.78 -9.90 7.17
CA MET A 52 29.19 -8.51 6.96
C MET A 52 28.42 -7.83 5.83
N LEU A 53 28.19 -8.54 4.71
CA LEU A 53 27.65 -7.94 3.49
C LEU A 53 26.13 -8.10 3.34
N ILE A 54 25.62 -9.32 3.41
CA ILE A 54 24.19 -9.63 3.24
C ILE A 54 23.74 -10.32 4.51
N GLN A 55 22.74 -9.75 5.20
CA GLN A 55 22.19 -10.34 6.42
C GLN A 55 20.98 -11.20 6.14
N ALA A 56 20.16 -10.83 5.16
CA ALA A 56 18.97 -11.61 4.83
C ALA A 56 18.55 -11.43 3.38
N VAL A 57 17.98 -12.49 2.79
CA VAL A 57 17.33 -12.46 1.48
C VAL A 57 15.95 -13.09 1.61
N LYS A 58 14.93 -12.41 1.09
CA LYS A 58 13.54 -12.86 1.09
C LYS A 58 12.91 -12.62 -0.27
N PHE A 59 12.25 -13.65 -0.79
CA PHE A 59 11.37 -13.51 -1.96
C PHE A 59 9.91 -13.48 -1.52
N PHE A 60 9.08 -12.73 -2.25
CA PHE A 60 7.66 -12.66 -1.99
C PHE A 60 6.89 -12.42 -3.30
N GLY A 61 5.63 -12.82 -3.31
CA GLY A 61 4.77 -12.58 -4.47
C GLY A 61 3.29 -12.60 -4.13
N ARG A 62 2.48 -12.39 -5.17
CA ARG A 62 1.05 -12.69 -5.19
C ARG A 62 0.55 -12.91 -6.60
N ALA A 63 -0.42 -13.81 -6.72
CA ALA A 63 -1.31 -13.91 -7.87
C ALA A 63 -2.74 -13.72 -7.37
N GLN A 64 -3.54 -12.93 -8.10
CA GLN A 64 -4.95 -12.68 -7.81
C GLN A 64 -5.70 -12.75 -9.13
N VAL A 65 -6.71 -13.62 -9.16
CA VAL A 65 -7.62 -13.81 -10.29
C VAL A 65 -9.04 -13.60 -9.80
N GLN A 66 -9.85 -12.90 -10.59
CA GLN A 66 -11.24 -12.65 -10.27
C GLN A 66 -12.13 -12.93 -11.48
N PHE A 67 -13.38 -13.28 -11.16
CA PHE A 67 -14.45 -13.50 -12.12
C PHE A 67 -15.61 -12.63 -11.66
N ALA A 68 -16.16 -11.84 -12.56
CA ALA A 68 -17.22 -10.91 -12.25
C ALA A 68 -18.33 -11.02 -13.29
N SER A 69 -19.55 -10.77 -12.84
CA SER A 69 -20.73 -10.52 -13.66
C SER A 69 -21.38 -9.26 -13.12
N THR A 70 -21.63 -8.31 -14.00
CA THR A 70 -22.24 -7.03 -13.70
C THR A 70 -23.48 -6.85 -14.55
N ASP A 71 -24.52 -6.32 -13.93
CA ASP A 71 -25.75 -5.88 -14.58
C ASP A 71 -25.92 -4.40 -14.22
N ILE A 72 -25.88 -3.55 -15.24
CA ILE A 72 -25.85 -2.09 -15.11
C ILE A 72 -27.08 -1.55 -15.80
N ASP A 73 -28.01 -1.03 -14.98
CA ASP A 73 -29.06 -0.15 -15.49
C ASP A 73 -28.39 1.09 -16.09
N GLY A 74 -28.58 1.29 -17.39
CA GLY A 74 -27.77 2.19 -18.18
C GLY A 74 -27.71 3.65 -17.72
N VAL A 75 -26.53 4.27 -17.87
CA VAL A 75 -26.46 5.74 -17.91
C VAL A 75 -26.97 6.20 -19.27
N ASN A 76 -27.97 7.09 -19.31
CA ASN A 76 -28.67 7.54 -20.52
C ASN A 76 -29.50 6.46 -21.26
N GLY A 77 -29.99 5.43 -20.56
CA GLY A 77 -30.97 4.48 -21.10
C GLY A 77 -30.37 3.38 -21.99
N VAL A 78 -29.08 3.11 -21.86
CA VAL A 78 -28.40 1.98 -22.51
C VAL A 78 -27.97 0.99 -21.45
N ASP A 79 -28.78 -0.04 -21.24
CA ASP A 79 -28.45 -1.13 -20.32
C ASP A 79 -27.19 -1.85 -20.79
N ASP A 80 -26.33 -2.20 -19.84
CA ASP A 80 -25.10 -2.92 -20.12
C ASP A 80 -24.93 -4.06 -19.11
N SER A 81 -24.52 -5.22 -19.62
CA SER A 81 -24.26 -6.38 -18.78
C SER A 81 -23.01 -7.06 -19.27
N GLU A 82 -22.08 -7.31 -18.35
CA GLU A 82 -20.78 -7.86 -18.68
C GLU A 82 -20.45 -9.05 -17.79
N THR A 83 -19.71 -9.99 -18.34
CA THR A 83 -19.06 -11.06 -17.59
C THR A 83 -17.62 -11.15 -18.03
N PHE A 84 -16.70 -11.09 -17.08
CA PHE A 84 -15.28 -11.09 -17.37
C PHE A 84 -14.46 -11.87 -16.35
N ASP A 85 -13.30 -12.36 -16.81
CA ASP A 85 -12.22 -12.85 -15.97
C ASP A 85 -11.05 -11.85 -15.99
N GLU A 86 -10.40 -11.65 -14.84
CA GLU A 86 -9.26 -10.74 -14.71
C GLU A 86 -8.14 -11.36 -13.86
N PHE A 87 -6.92 -11.36 -14.37
CA PHE A 87 -5.69 -11.47 -13.58
C PHE A 87 -5.39 -10.11 -12.93
N ARG A 88 -6.12 -9.85 -11.84
CA ARG A 88 -6.10 -8.57 -11.15
C ARG A 88 -4.70 -8.14 -10.71
N ARG A 89 -3.87 -9.08 -10.24
CA ARG A 89 -2.47 -8.82 -9.85
C ARG A 89 -1.63 -10.08 -10.03
N PHE A 90 -0.52 -9.96 -10.75
CA PHE A 90 0.61 -10.89 -10.64
C PHE A 90 1.84 -10.06 -10.31
N ARG A 91 2.40 -10.25 -9.10
CA ARG A 91 3.54 -9.48 -8.60
C ARG A 91 4.56 -10.39 -7.96
N LEU A 92 5.82 -10.12 -8.24
CA LEU A 92 6.97 -10.79 -7.62
C LEU A 92 7.91 -9.71 -7.08
N GLY A 93 8.61 -10.03 -6.00
CA GLY A 93 9.54 -9.11 -5.37
C GLY A 93 10.56 -9.80 -4.49
N THR A 94 11.57 -9.03 -4.14
CA THR A 94 12.67 -9.41 -3.26
C THR A 94 12.90 -8.33 -2.22
N GLN A 95 13.38 -8.76 -1.06
CA GLN A 95 13.88 -7.89 -0.01
C GLN A 95 15.23 -8.42 0.46
N VAL A 96 16.21 -7.54 0.55
CA VAL A 96 17.57 -7.86 0.99
C VAL A 96 17.97 -6.92 2.11
N GLN A 97 18.52 -7.46 3.20
CA GLN A 97 19.22 -6.67 4.21
C GLN A 97 20.71 -6.72 3.90
N ILE A 98 21.34 -5.55 3.78
CA ILE A 98 22.76 -5.43 3.43
C ILE A 98 23.48 -4.49 4.37
N LEU A 99 24.77 -4.77 4.58
CA LEU A 99 25.70 -3.96 5.38
C LEU A 99 25.18 -3.62 6.77
N LYS A 100 24.28 -4.45 7.35
CA LYS A 100 23.61 -4.29 8.65
C LYS A 100 22.69 -3.07 8.80
N HIS A 101 22.74 -2.12 7.88
CA HIS A 101 22.06 -0.83 8.02
C HIS A 101 21.01 -0.57 6.94
N PHE A 102 21.14 -1.23 5.77
CA PHE A 102 20.27 -0.96 4.63
C PHE A 102 19.33 -2.11 4.33
N LYS A 103 18.11 -1.76 3.94
CA LYS A 103 17.10 -2.67 3.44
C LYS A 103 16.77 -2.28 2.01
N LEU A 104 17.08 -3.17 1.07
CA LEU A 104 16.65 -3.07 -0.32
C LEU A 104 15.33 -3.81 -0.46
N LYS A 105 14.33 -3.20 -1.10
CA LYS A 105 13.05 -3.86 -1.40
C LYS A 105 12.63 -3.48 -2.81
N ALA A 106 12.42 -4.47 -3.67
CA ALA A 106 11.89 -4.28 -5.01
C ALA A 106 10.75 -5.26 -5.29
N ASN A 107 9.67 -4.80 -5.92
CA ASN A 107 8.63 -5.66 -6.48
C ASN A 107 8.12 -5.08 -7.80
N ALA A 108 7.68 -5.96 -8.70
CA ALA A 108 7.19 -5.58 -10.02
C ALA A 108 5.83 -6.21 -10.31
N ASN A 109 5.08 -5.55 -11.18
CA ASN A 109 3.87 -6.08 -11.82
C ASN A 109 4.26 -6.90 -13.05
N PHE A 110 3.65 -8.08 -13.18
CA PHE A 110 3.93 -9.05 -14.25
C PHE A 110 2.71 -9.38 -15.12
N VAL A 111 1.63 -8.61 -14.95
CA VAL A 111 0.42 -8.77 -15.76
C VAL A 111 -0.23 -7.41 -15.98
N SER A 112 -0.64 -7.16 -17.22
CA SER A 112 -1.54 -6.09 -17.61
C SER A 112 -2.76 -6.74 -18.23
N ASP A 113 -3.93 -6.56 -17.63
CA ASP A 113 -5.14 -7.24 -18.05
C ASP A 113 -6.22 -6.24 -18.43
N GLY A 114 -6.36 -6.02 -19.74
CA GLY A 114 -7.36 -5.16 -20.33
C GLY A 114 -8.71 -5.84 -20.56
N LYS A 115 -8.86 -7.15 -20.30
CA LYS A 115 -10.12 -7.87 -20.58
C LYS A 115 -11.37 -7.22 -19.99
N PRO A 116 -11.37 -6.70 -18.74
CA PRO A 116 -12.54 -6.02 -18.17
C PRO A 116 -12.93 -4.71 -18.88
N LYS A 117 -12.14 -4.27 -19.87
CA LYS A 117 -12.37 -3.07 -20.68
C LYS A 117 -12.43 -3.42 -22.18
N GLY A 118 -12.64 -4.70 -22.52
CA GLY A 118 -12.62 -5.20 -23.89
C GLY A 118 -11.23 -5.32 -24.54
N GLY A 119 -10.16 -5.17 -23.76
CA GLY A 119 -8.76 -5.25 -24.23
C GLY A 119 -8.13 -6.64 -24.15
N SER A 120 -6.83 -6.71 -24.41
CA SER A 120 -6.02 -7.93 -24.30
C SER A 120 -5.42 -8.12 -22.90
N ARG A 121 -4.97 -9.35 -22.62
CA ARG A 121 -4.16 -9.69 -21.45
C ARG A 121 -2.72 -9.95 -21.87
N ASP A 122 -1.79 -9.31 -21.19
CA ASP A 122 -0.35 -9.50 -21.37
C ASP A 122 0.32 -9.97 -20.08
N PHE A 123 1.21 -10.96 -20.22
CA PHE A 123 2.04 -11.50 -19.14
C PHE A 123 3.51 -11.23 -19.44
N GLY A 124 4.21 -10.73 -18.43
CA GLY A 124 5.58 -10.27 -18.59
C GLY A 124 5.78 -9.05 -17.72
N TYR A 125 7.02 -8.58 -17.59
CA TYR A 125 7.32 -7.38 -16.82
C TYR A 125 6.51 -6.18 -17.35
N GLN A 126 5.74 -5.53 -16.47
CA GLN A 126 4.90 -4.38 -16.83
C GLN A 126 5.40 -3.08 -16.20
N SER A 127 5.75 -3.11 -14.91
CA SER A 127 6.19 -1.93 -14.17
C SER A 127 6.75 -2.28 -12.81
N LEU A 128 7.53 -1.35 -12.25
CA LEU A 128 8.03 -1.39 -10.90
C LEU A 128 6.93 -0.91 -9.92
N ASP A 129 6.51 -1.76 -8.99
CA ASP A 129 5.47 -1.42 -8.01
C ASP A 129 6.06 -0.71 -6.78
N VAL A 130 7.28 -1.06 -6.38
CA VAL A 130 8.05 -0.46 -5.29
C VAL A 130 9.52 -0.78 -5.57
N ALA A 131 10.41 0.19 -5.38
CA ALA A 131 11.85 -0.03 -5.35
C ALA A 131 12.49 0.95 -4.38
N LEU A 132 12.92 0.46 -3.23
CA LEU A 132 13.34 1.27 -2.09
C LEU A 132 14.67 0.81 -1.54
N VAL A 133 15.47 1.80 -1.17
CA VAL A 133 16.55 1.69 -0.19
C VAL A 133 16.06 2.35 1.10
N SER A 134 16.07 1.62 2.20
CA SER A 134 15.68 2.14 3.52
C SER A 134 16.77 1.94 4.55
N PHE A 135 16.92 2.87 5.49
CA PHE A 135 17.87 2.77 6.60
C PHE A 135 17.38 3.52 7.84
N ASP A 136 17.87 3.13 9.02
CA ASP A 136 17.68 3.88 10.26
C ASP A 136 18.74 4.99 10.34
N ALA A 137 18.30 6.24 10.28
CA ALA A 137 19.20 7.39 10.26
C ALA A 137 19.93 7.59 11.59
N GLY A 138 19.27 7.30 12.72
CA GLY A 138 19.92 7.37 14.04
C GLY A 138 21.04 6.35 14.16
N ALA A 139 20.76 5.09 13.80
CA ALA A 139 21.75 4.01 13.83
C ALA A 139 22.94 4.27 12.89
N LEU A 140 22.71 4.89 11.73
CA LEU A 140 23.75 5.16 10.75
C LEU A 140 24.57 6.43 11.05
N LEU A 141 23.95 7.47 11.60
CA LEU A 141 24.55 8.81 11.75
C LEU A 141 24.92 9.19 13.20
N GLY A 142 24.81 8.25 14.16
CA GLY A 142 25.27 8.46 15.54
C GLY A 142 24.21 8.97 16.52
N GLY A 143 22.93 8.83 16.17
CA GLY A 143 21.77 9.00 17.05
C GLY A 143 21.29 10.43 17.30
N GLY A 144 20.60 10.65 18.42
CA GLY A 144 20.09 11.96 18.85
C GLY A 144 18.74 12.31 18.23
N ALA A 145 18.64 13.46 17.56
CA ALA A 145 17.37 13.90 16.96
C ALA A 145 16.81 12.91 15.92
N LEU A 146 17.69 12.10 15.33
CA LEU A 146 17.38 11.11 14.30
C LEU A 146 17.07 9.71 14.86
N ASP A 147 17.13 9.52 16.18
CA ASP A 147 16.84 8.21 16.78
C ASP A 147 15.44 7.72 16.41
N GLY A 148 15.38 6.52 15.82
CA GLY A 148 14.16 5.88 15.34
C GLY A 148 13.55 6.51 14.09
N VAL A 149 14.27 7.39 13.39
CA VAL A 149 13.87 7.91 12.08
C VAL A 149 14.34 6.95 10.99
N ASN A 150 13.40 6.34 10.29
CA ASN A 150 13.67 5.56 9.09
C ASN A 150 13.59 6.46 7.86
N VAL A 151 14.60 6.40 7.01
CA VAL A 151 14.65 7.11 5.73
C VAL A 151 14.48 6.08 4.62
N SER A 152 13.55 6.32 3.70
CA SER A 152 13.39 5.51 2.48
C SER A 152 13.54 6.38 1.24
N VAL A 153 14.23 5.85 0.23
CA VAL A 153 14.50 6.54 -1.04
C VAL A 153 14.17 5.60 -2.21
N GLY A 154 13.45 6.10 -3.21
CA GLY A 154 13.14 5.38 -4.45
C GLY A 154 11.66 5.45 -4.85
N ARG A 155 11.14 4.42 -5.51
CA ARG A 155 9.74 4.32 -5.95
C ARG A 155 8.86 3.78 -4.84
N HIS A 156 7.93 4.60 -4.38
CA HIS A 156 7.06 4.36 -3.24
C HIS A 156 5.64 4.01 -3.69
N LYS A 157 4.96 3.22 -2.86
CA LYS A 157 3.51 3.15 -2.88
C LYS A 157 3.00 4.11 -1.80
N VAL A 158 2.65 5.34 -2.17
CA VAL A 158 2.05 6.31 -1.25
C VAL A 158 0.62 5.87 -0.90
N THR A 159 0.23 6.00 0.36
CA THR A 159 -1.03 5.48 0.90
C THR A 159 -1.91 6.63 1.38
N MET A 160 -3.01 6.85 0.66
CA MET A 160 -4.09 7.77 1.02
C MET A 160 -5.35 6.92 1.24
N SER A 161 -6.04 7.07 2.37
CA SER A 161 -7.16 6.22 2.84
C SER A 161 -6.74 4.91 3.51
N ASN A 162 -7.53 4.48 4.49
CA ASN A 162 -7.27 3.23 5.24
C ASN A 162 -7.33 1.98 4.34
N GLU A 163 -8.21 1.96 3.34
CA GLU A 163 -8.27 0.84 2.38
C GLU A 163 -6.95 0.69 1.59
N VAL A 164 -6.22 1.79 1.36
CA VAL A 164 -4.94 1.79 0.64
C VAL A 164 -3.75 1.45 1.55
N HIS A 165 -3.77 1.92 2.81
CA HIS A 165 -2.86 1.44 3.87
C HIS A 165 -2.95 -0.07 4.05
N THR A 166 -4.18 -0.60 3.96
CA THR A 166 -4.41 -2.04 4.00
C THR A 166 -3.84 -2.73 2.76
N SER A 167 -2.97 -3.71 2.97
CA SER A 167 -2.43 -4.55 1.90
C SER A 167 -3.55 -5.16 1.06
N SER A 168 -3.41 -5.19 -0.27
CA SER A 168 -4.42 -5.85 -1.12
C SER A 168 -4.51 -7.37 -0.93
N LYS A 169 -3.65 -7.97 -0.09
CA LYS A 169 -3.79 -9.35 0.38
C LYS A 169 -4.78 -9.49 1.55
N LYS A 170 -5.16 -8.37 2.17
CA LYS A 170 -5.94 -8.27 3.41
C LYS A 170 -7.14 -7.33 3.29
N ILE A 171 -7.42 -6.78 2.10
CA ILE A 171 -8.64 -6.00 1.89
C ILE A 171 -9.84 -6.94 2.05
N LYS A 172 -10.87 -6.45 2.75
CA LYS A 172 -12.04 -7.23 3.13
C LYS A 172 -13.04 -7.39 1.97
N THR A 173 -12.98 -6.48 1.01
CA THR A 173 -13.80 -6.47 -0.22
C THR A 173 -12.96 -6.84 -1.44
N VAL A 174 -13.62 -7.24 -2.53
CA VAL A 174 -12.94 -7.63 -3.80
C VAL A 174 -12.08 -6.49 -4.35
N GLU A 175 -12.63 -5.27 -4.36
CA GLU A 175 -11.92 -4.04 -4.71
C GLU A 175 -12.06 -2.97 -3.62
N ARG A 176 -11.17 -1.99 -3.63
CA ARG A 176 -11.28 -0.78 -2.79
C ARG A 176 -12.47 0.07 -3.23
N SER A 177 -12.94 0.96 -2.34
CA SER A 177 -14.05 1.86 -2.68
C SER A 177 -13.67 2.86 -3.78
N ALA A 178 -14.68 3.41 -4.45
CA ALA A 178 -14.48 4.52 -5.39
C ALA A 178 -13.82 5.73 -4.70
N VAL A 179 -14.19 6.00 -3.44
CA VAL A 179 -13.60 7.06 -2.62
C VAL A 179 -12.11 6.84 -2.39
N ALA A 180 -11.70 5.63 -2.00
CA ALA A 180 -10.29 5.28 -1.82
C ALA A 180 -9.52 5.34 -3.15
N ASN A 181 -10.11 4.87 -4.25
CA ASN A 181 -9.48 4.91 -5.57
C ASN A 181 -9.30 6.35 -6.09
N LYS A 182 -10.22 7.27 -5.78
CA LYS A 182 -10.10 8.70 -6.17
C LYS A 182 -8.85 9.35 -5.59
N VAL A 183 -8.47 9.00 -4.37
CA VAL A 183 -7.31 9.60 -3.69
C VAL A 183 -6.06 8.73 -3.71
N TYR A 184 -6.09 7.52 -4.26
CA TYR A 184 -4.92 6.66 -4.31
C TYR A 184 -3.99 7.04 -5.48
N PRO A 185 -2.85 7.70 -5.24
CA PRO A 185 -1.94 8.07 -6.33
C PRO A 185 -1.29 6.84 -6.97
N ALA A 186 -0.70 7.04 -8.16
CA ALA A 186 0.25 6.10 -8.72
C ALA A 186 1.53 6.00 -7.84
N ARG A 187 2.53 5.26 -8.32
CA ARG A 187 3.73 4.96 -7.52
C ARG A 187 4.75 6.07 -7.69
N LEU A 188 4.92 6.93 -6.69
CA LEU A 188 5.79 8.09 -6.83
C LEU A 188 7.25 7.80 -6.50
N SER A 189 8.18 8.45 -7.19
CA SER A 189 9.61 8.40 -6.86
C SER A 189 9.98 9.54 -5.92
N GLY A 190 10.66 9.25 -4.81
CA GLY A 190 11.00 10.28 -3.83
C GLY A 190 11.64 9.76 -2.55
N ILE A 191 11.46 10.53 -1.48
CA ILE A 191 12.07 10.29 -0.16
C ILE A 191 10.96 10.34 0.90
N THR A 192 10.98 9.40 1.84
CA THR A 192 10.16 9.45 3.05
C THR A 192 10.99 9.41 4.32
N LEU A 193 10.47 10.08 5.35
CA LEU A 193 10.92 10.01 6.73
C LEU A 193 9.78 9.40 7.55
N GLU A 194 10.06 8.30 8.25
CA GLU A 194 9.10 7.61 9.10
C GLU A 194 9.60 7.57 10.53
N LYS A 195 8.72 7.83 11.49
CA LYS A 195 9.01 7.69 12.91
C LYS A 195 7.82 7.14 13.66
N SER A 196 8.07 6.18 14.54
CA SER A 196 7.08 5.67 15.48
C SER A 196 7.53 5.93 16.91
N LYS A 197 6.63 6.40 17.75
CA LYS A 197 6.86 6.64 19.17
C LYS A 197 5.57 6.41 19.95
N ASP A 198 5.65 5.55 20.95
CA ASP A 198 4.52 5.19 21.82
C ASP A 198 3.30 4.77 21.00
N ASN A 199 2.18 5.48 21.11
CA ASN A 199 0.94 5.21 20.41
C ASN A 199 0.79 5.95 19.06
N PHE A 200 1.86 6.57 18.57
CA PHE A 200 1.85 7.34 17.33
C PHE A 200 2.89 6.83 16.33
N SER A 201 2.53 6.81 15.06
CA SER A 201 3.45 6.69 13.94
C SER A 201 3.14 7.74 12.88
N GLY A 202 4.17 8.31 12.27
CA GLY A 202 4.00 9.28 11.21
C GLY A 202 5.01 9.12 10.09
N THR A 203 4.60 9.57 8.91
CA THR A 203 5.40 9.61 7.69
C THR A 203 5.34 11.00 7.08
N LEU A 204 6.47 11.55 6.67
CA LEU A 204 6.56 12.71 5.80
C LEU A 204 7.25 12.29 4.51
N GLY A 205 6.78 12.80 3.36
CA GLY A 205 7.34 12.45 2.06
C GLY A 205 7.39 13.63 1.11
N VAL A 206 8.42 13.62 0.25
CA VAL A 206 8.53 14.52 -0.91
C VAL A 206 8.80 13.65 -2.13
N PHE A 207 8.05 13.86 -3.19
CA PHE A 207 8.09 13.02 -4.38
C PHE A 207 8.12 13.84 -5.66
N SER A 208 8.75 13.28 -6.70
CA SER A 208 8.52 13.66 -8.08
C SER A 208 7.14 13.20 -8.53
N THR A 209 6.52 13.98 -9.40
CA THR A 209 5.18 13.73 -9.96
C THR A 209 5.22 13.09 -11.35
N GLU A 210 6.40 12.76 -11.85
CA GLU A 210 6.65 12.20 -13.19
C GLU A 210 5.98 10.83 -13.45
N ASP A 211 5.20 10.68 -14.54
CA ASP A 211 4.54 9.42 -14.96
C ASP A 211 5.44 8.43 -15.68
N THR A 212 5.96 7.48 -14.90
CA THR A 212 6.87 6.47 -15.39
C THR A 212 6.61 5.11 -14.76
N PRO A 213 6.68 4.01 -15.52
CA PRO A 213 6.59 2.66 -14.94
C PRO A 213 7.81 2.29 -14.07
N GLU A 214 8.86 3.13 -14.05
CA GLU A 214 10.16 2.87 -13.42
C GLU A 214 10.51 3.88 -12.30
N LEU A 215 11.77 3.88 -11.85
CA LEU A 215 12.29 5.00 -11.06
C LEU A 215 12.35 6.25 -11.93
N SER A 216 11.83 7.37 -11.43
CA SER A 216 11.93 8.64 -12.14
C SER A 216 13.39 9.14 -12.15
N GLY A 217 13.85 9.58 -13.32
CA GLY A 217 15.12 10.28 -13.50
C GLY A 217 14.97 11.80 -13.53
N GLU A 218 13.74 12.30 -13.53
CA GLU A 218 13.39 13.71 -13.75
C GLU A 218 12.48 14.23 -12.64
N THR A 219 12.19 15.53 -12.64
CA THR A 219 11.33 16.16 -11.63
C THR A 219 10.43 17.18 -12.31
N ASP A 220 9.30 16.67 -12.80
CA ASP A 220 8.28 17.45 -13.52
C ASP A 220 7.39 18.28 -12.59
N GLY A 221 7.37 17.89 -11.31
CA GLY A 221 6.74 18.63 -10.22
C GLY A 221 6.95 17.90 -8.90
N LEU A 222 6.42 18.47 -7.83
CA LEU A 222 6.57 17.99 -6.47
C LEU A 222 5.23 17.65 -5.83
N ALA A 223 5.21 16.49 -5.17
CA ALA A 223 4.15 16.11 -4.26
C ALA A 223 4.67 16.03 -2.82
N LEU A 224 3.90 16.60 -1.90
CA LEU A 224 4.14 16.57 -0.46
C LEU A 224 3.14 15.63 0.19
N TYR A 225 3.63 14.72 1.02
CA TYR A 225 2.82 13.74 1.72
C TYR A 225 3.05 13.82 3.23
N ALA A 226 1.96 13.72 3.98
CA ALA A 226 1.99 13.54 5.41
C ALA A 226 0.98 12.47 5.83
N ASN A 227 1.41 11.57 6.71
CA ASN A 227 0.54 10.62 7.39
C ASN A 227 0.79 10.64 8.90
N GLY A 228 -0.28 10.47 9.65
CA GLY A 228 -0.24 10.14 11.07
C GLY A 228 -1.21 9.02 11.40
N SER A 229 -0.80 8.10 12.27
CA SER A 229 -1.65 7.05 12.82
C SER A 229 -1.52 7.04 14.34
N TRP A 230 -2.65 6.98 15.04
CA TRP A 230 -2.73 6.99 16.50
C TRP A 230 -3.51 5.80 17.01
N GLU A 231 -2.95 5.09 17.98
CA GLU A 231 -3.70 4.16 18.82
C GLU A 231 -4.28 4.94 20.02
N LEU A 232 -5.60 4.92 20.15
CA LEU A 232 -6.31 5.61 21.23
C LEU A 232 -6.33 4.72 22.48
N GLN A 233 -6.49 5.33 23.65
CA GLN A 233 -6.57 4.58 24.92
C GLN A 233 -7.74 3.59 24.97
N SER A 234 -8.78 3.80 24.17
CA SER A 234 -9.90 2.88 23.99
C SER A 234 -9.52 1.57 23.27
N GLY A 235 -8.35 1.52 22.64
CA GLY A 235 -7.95 0.45 21.71
C GLY A 235 -8.36 0.72 20.26
N ASP A 236 -9.01 1.85 19.99
CA ASP A 236 -9.35 2.29 18.64
C ASP A 236 -8.15 2.89 17.91
N SER A 237 -8.26 3.08 16.60
CA SER A 237 -7.22 3.74 15.81
C SER A 237 -7.77 4.93 15.02
N LEU A 238 -6.96 5.98 14.90
CA LEU A 238 -7.19 7.11 14.00
C LEU A 238 -6.06 7.15 12.97
N ILE A 239 -6.38 7.41 11.71
CA ILE A 239 -5.42 7.67 10.65
C ILE A 239 -5.78 9.00 10.00
N ALA A 240 -4.77 9.83 9.75
CA ALA A 240 -4.89 11.03 8.96
C ALA A 240 -3.86 11.00 7.83
N ASP A 241 -4.33 11.22 6.62
CA ASP A 241 -3.51 11.36 5.42
C ASP A 241 -3.70 12.75 4.83
N PHE A 242 -2.62 13.32 4.31
CA PHE A 242 -2.62 14.52 3.49
C PHE A 242 -1.66 14.34 2.33
N LEU A 243 -2.10 14.74 1.15
CA LEU A 243 -1.26 14.83 -0.03
C LEU A 243 -1.54 16.15 -0.75
N TYR A 244 -0.48 16.84 -1.15
CA TYR A 244 -0.50 18.02 -2.01
C TYR A 244 0.38 17.77 -3.24
N ASN A 245 0.02 18.35 -4.38
CA ASN A 245 0.66 18.19 -5.68
C ASN A 245 0.63 19.51 -6.46
N ASP A 246 1.80 20.02 -6.83
CA ASP A 246 1.93 21.29 -7.56
C ASP A 246 1.84 21.16 -9.09
N ALA A 247 2.00 19.96 -9.65
CA ALA A 247 1.93 19.71 -11.09
C ALA A 247 0.52 19.35 -11.58
N HIS A 248 -0.52 19.70 -10.82
CA HIS A 248 -1.90 19.37 -11.21
C HIS A 248 -2.27 20.00 -12.56
N GLY A 249 -3.02 19.29 -13.39
CA GLY A 249 -3.46 19.77 -14.71
C GLY A 249 -2.45 19.61 -15.85
N THR A 250 -1.27 19.02 -15.62
CA THR A 250 -0.40 18.57 -16.73
C THR A 250 -0.79 17.16 -17.20
N PRO A 251 -0.71 16.86 -18.51
CA PRO A 251 -1.04 15.53 -19.04
C PRO A 251 -0.17 14.39 -18.48
N ASP A 252 1.03 14.69 -17.98
CA ASP A 252 2.10 13.73 -17.66
C ASP A 252 2.28 13.48 -16.13
N ASN A 253 1.31 13.87 -15.29
CA ASN A 253 1.42 13.78 -13.82
C ASN A 253 0.87 12.46 -13.21
N GLU A 254 1.70 11.68 -12.48
CA GLU A 254 1.34 10.45 -11.73
C GLU A 254 0.36 10.65 -10.57
N VAL A 255 0.42 11.83 -9.96
CA VAL A 255 -0.47 12.24 -8.87
C VAL A 255 -1.82 12.71 -9.44
N GLY A 256 -1.93 12.77 -10.78
CA GLY A 256 -3.09 13.13 -11.57
C GLY A 256 -4.40 12.64 -10.98
N LEU A 257 -5.15 13.62 -10.46
CA LEU A 257 -6.61 13.76 -10.37
C LEU A 257 -6.97 14.82 -9.31
N TYR A 258 -6.00 15.30 -8.51
CA TYR A 258 -6.21 16.39 -7.55
C TYR A 258 -4.95 17.20 -7.19
N GLU A 259 -5.18 18.47 -6.79
CA GLU A 259 -4.16 19.36 -6.23
C GLU A 259 -3.87 18.98 -4.78
N TRP A 260 -4.90 18.72 -3.99
CA TRP A 260 -4.73 18.24 -2.62
C TRP A 260 -5.88 17.37 -2.14
N ALA A 261 -5.59 16.49 -1.19
CA ALA A 261 -6.58 15.66 -0.53
C ALA A 261 -6.21 15.40 0.93
N VAL A 262 -7.23 15.30 1.78
CA VAL A 262 -7.16 14.82 3.16
C VAL A 262 -8.07 13.61 3.31
N ALA A 263 -7.60 12.58 4.00
CA ALA A 263 -8.42 11.46 4.44
C ALA A 263 -8.28 11.25 5.95
N LEU A 264 -9.40 11.10 6.64
CA LEU A 264 -9.45 10.76 8.07
C LEU A 264 -10.21 9.45 8.25
N ALA A 265 -9.56 8.46 8.84
CA ALA A 265 -10.15 7.15 9.13
C ALA A 265 -10.16 6.86 10.63
N TYR A 266 -11.27 6.33 11.12
CA TYR A 266 -11.42 5.82 12.48
C TYR A 266 -11.76 4.33 12.41
N LEU A 267 -11.00 3.54 13.17
CA LEU A 267 -11.14 2.09 13.26
C LEU A 267 -11.45 1.71 14.71
N THR A 268 -12.46 0.87 14.91
CA THR A 268 -12.87 0.42 16.24
C THR A 268 -13.36 -1.03 16.19
N GLU A 269 -13.18 -1.76 17.30
CA GLU A 269 -13.86 -3.03 17.54
C GLU A 269 -15.00 -2.83 18.53
N LYS A 270 -16.23 -3.18 18.14
CA LYS A 270 -17.38 -3.08 19.05
C LYS A 270 -18.30 -4.27 18.93
N ASN A 271 -18.49 -4.97 20.05
CA ASN A 271 -19.37 -6.14 20.14
C ASN A 271 -19.03 -7.23 19.10
N GLY A 272 -17.74 -7.44 18.83
CA GLY A 272 -17.24 -8.41 17.85
C GLY A 272 -17.41 -7.98 16.39
N TRP A 273 -17.64 -6.69 16.14
CA TRP A 273 -17.60 -6.09 14.81
C TRP A 273 -16.36 -5.21 14.67
N ASP A 274 -15.64 -5.38 13.58
CA ASP A 274 -14.62 -4.45 13.13
C ASP A 274 -15.32 -3.36 12.31
N ILE A 275 -15.15 -2.11 12.71
CA ILE A 275 -15.79 -0.96 12.05
C ILE A 275 -14.71 0.01 11.56
N LEU A 276 -14.83 0.39 10.29
CA LEU A 276 -14.07 1.46 9.66
C LEU A 276 -15.04 2.57 9.25
N LEU A 277 -14.78 3.78 9.69
CA LEU A 277 -15.41 5.01 9.20
C LEU A 277 -14.32 5.89 8.58
N GLN A 278 -14.52 6.40 7.38
CA GLN A 278 -13.56 7.28 6.74
C GLN A 278 -14.23 8.40 5.98
N GLY A 279 -13.80 9.64 6.23
CA GLY A 279 -14.12 10.80 5.40
C GLY A 279 -12.92 11.21 4.55
N THR A 280 -13.20 11.62 3.32
CA THR A 280 -12.20 12.15 2.38
C THR A 280 -12.71 13.46 1.80
N LEU A 281 -11.82 14.44 1.68
CA LEU A 281 -12.09 15.74 1.05
C LEU A 281 -10.86 16.21 0.29
N GLY A 282 -11.04 17.02 -0.74
CA GLY A 282 -9.93 17.55 -1.52
C GLY A 282 -10.39 18.46 -2.64
N ASP A 283 -9.44 18.95 -3.42
CA ASP A 283 -9.68 19.81 -4.57
C ASP A 283 -8.95 19.27 -5.79
N ASN A 284 -9.65 19.15 -6.92
CA ASN A 284 -9.06 18.72 -8.16
C ASN A 284 -8.13 19.76 -8.79
N GLY A 285 -8.16 21.01 -8.29
CA GLY A 285 -7.52 22.17 -8.92
C GLY A 285 -8.36 22.72 -10.07
N ASP A 286 -7.79 23.69 -10.80
CA ASP A 286 -8.37 24.26 -12.01
C ASP A 286 -7.51 23.85 -13.23
N ASP A 287 -7.94 22.80 -13.93
CA ASP A 287 -7.27 22.28 -15.14
C ASP A 287 -7.85 22.88 -16.44
N GLY A 288 -8.73 23.87 -16.34
CA GLY A 288 -9.45 24.44 -17.49
C GLY A 288 -10.46 23.49 -18.16
N ALA A 289 -10.58 22.25 -17.68
CA ALA A 289 -11.59 21.28 -18.11
C ALA A 289 -12.77 21.35 -17.13
N GLY A 290 -13.55 22.43 -17.21
CA GLY A 290 -14.51 22.94 -16.21
C GLY A 290 -15.56 21.99 -15.59
N GLU A 291 -15.63 20.70 -15.95
CA GLU A 291 -16.44 19.68 -15.27
C GLU A 291 -15.65 18.76 -14.32
N ARG A 292 -14.31 18.75 -14.38
CA ARG A 292 -13.45 17.89 -13.54
C ARG A 292 -12.68 18.65 -12.47
N GLY A 293 -12.63 19.98 -12.55
CA GLY A 293 -12.01 20.83 -11.53
C GLY A 293 -12.86 20.98 -10.25
N GLY A 294 -12.22 21.49 -9.19
CA GLY A 294 -12.87 21.89 -7.94
C GLY A 294 -13.00 20.80 -6.87
N ASN A 295 -13.70 21.18 -5.80
CA ASN A 295 -13.80 20.39 -4.57
C ASN A 295 -14.52 19.06 -4.75
N PHE A 296 -14.01 18.03 -4.08
CA PHE A 296 -14.66 16.72 -3.96
C PHE A 296 -14.68 16.25 -2.51
N TRP A 297 -15.58 15.32 -2.23
CA TRP A 297 -15.64 14.63 -0.95
C TRP A 297 -16.16 13.20 -1.15
N GLY A 298 -15.91 12.35 -0.16
CA GLY A 298 -16.42 10.99 -0.13
C GLY A 298 -16.41 10.43 1.28
N PHE A 299 -17.21 9.40 1.51
CA PHE A 299 -17.32 8.75 2.80
C PHE A 299 -17.37 7.24 2.62
N VAL A 300 -16.66 6.51 3.48
CA VAL A 300 -16.69 5.04 3.52
C VAL A 300 -17.09 4.61 4.93
N ALA A 301 -18.10 3.76 5.02
CA ALA A 301 -18.40 3.00 6.22
C ALA A 301 -18.31 1.51 5.90
N MET A 302 -17.46 0.78 6.62
CA MET A 302 -17.32 -0.66 6.47
C MET A 302 -17.45 -1.31 7.84
N ALA A 303 -18.24 -2.38 7.89
CA ALA A 303 -18.37 -3.22 9.06
C ALA A 303 -18.10 -4.67 8.66
N SER A 304 -17.37 -5.40 9.49
CA SER A 304 -17.17 -6.82 9.27
C SER A 304 -17.08 -7.62 10.55
N ARG A 305 -17.26 -8.93 10.42
CA ARG A 305 -17.24 -9.86 11.53
C ARG A 305 -16.88 -11.27 11.07
N ASP A 306 -15.96 -11.89 11.80
CA ASP A 306 -15.69 -13.32 11.65
C ASP A 306 -16.94 -14.13 12.02
N LEU A 307 -17.43 -14.92 11.06
CA LEU A 307 -18.45 -15.95 11.28
C LEU A 307 -17.80 -17.25 11.76
N THR A 308 -16.59 -17.52 11.27
CA THR A 308 -15.71 -18.64 11.68
C THR A 308 -14.24 -18.21 11.58
N ASP A 309 -13.30 -19.08 11.92
CA ASP A 309 -11.86 -18.81 11.75
C ASP A 309 -11.42 -18.63 10.28
N LYS A 310 -12.28 -18.93 9.29
CA LYS A 310 -11.98 -18.87 7.85
C LYS A 310 -13.01 -18.09 7.04
N ILE A 311 -14.10 -17.63 7.65
CA ILE A 311 -15.20 -16.96 6.97
C ILE A 311 -15.48 -15.67 7.70
N GLU A 312 -15.34 -14.55 6.99
CA GLU A 312 -15.67 -13.21 7.45
C GLU A 312 -16.83 -12.66 6.62
N ALA A 313 -17.82 -12.06 7.29
CA ALA A 313 -18.88 -11.30 6.64
C ALA A 313 -18.50 -9.81 6.64
N VAL A 314 -18.68 -9.14 5.51
CA VAL A 314 -18.25 -7.74 5.31
C VAL A 314 -19.37 -6.99 4.58
N VAL A 315 -19.68 -5.79 5.06
CA VAL A 315 -20.58 -4.84 4.39
C VAL A 315 -19.85 -3.50 4.27
N ARG A 316 -19.92 -2.88 3.09
CA ARG A 316 -19.37 -1.54 2.84
C ARG A 316 -20.40 -0.64 2.18
N TYR A 317 -20.51 0.58 2.68
CA TYR A 317 -21.11 1.71 2.01
C TYR A 317 -20.01 2.69 1.60
N SER A 318 -20.05 3.18 0.37
CA SER A 318 -19.10 4.14 -0.19
C SER A 318 -19.71 4.96 -1.31
#